data_AF-A0A1M7IEK6-F1
#
_entry.id   AF-A0A1M7IEK6-F1
#
_cell.length_a   1.000
_cell.length_b   1.000
_cell.length_c   1.000
_cell.angle_alpha   90.00
_cell.angle_beta   90.00
_cell.angle_gamma   90.00
#
_symmetry.space_group_name_H-M   'P 1'
#
loop_
_entity.id
_entity.type
_entity.pdbx_description
1 polymer ?
#
loop_
_entity_poly.entity_id
_entity_poly.type
_entity_poly.pdbx_seq_one_letter_code
_entity_poly.pdbx_strand_id
1 'polypeptide(L)'
;MTEDFSINDVKNFMNANMTDKGYICTDDNNEAEITVALYYSEDSKWITIISDTFMFDEPNDAKKIAVPFSDKFHTYVIAASCIDSDYLMMNLINTSDGTDGFINVGDNYGMPYQRNTESLPWAKVITDYEAFLALINDNHVFAEEVFFSAAEMLDMNTEQCCLSTKMLEMVDVQKLVILKYKMDSASDNRPPKFEIPRFNLMPCKIGRSHCVSVNNKGGSSKGIAVQFQGDYIENDELTFEDVVFEYRQNGERITVPIKLNKYYPPEGKPVLWWYDKDFIIPPAVNPDIPQLKKMDLEFEKEFGIRFTPCGNSRKTLDVKVFIYPLDNPKGSACWYVYKGHKTKRNYIDSHNENWNRSHLSEAHRAEVMLSPDDFDLDD
;
A
#
# COMPACT_ATOMS: atom_id res chain seq x y z
N MET A 1 -37.01 -17.65 -15.04
CA MET A 1 -36.69 -16.36 -15.68
C MET A 1 -36.23 -15.46 -14.56
N THR A 2 -34.91 -15.27 -14.45
CA THR A 2 -34.34 -14.19 -13.65
C THR A 2 -34.83 -12.87 -14.24
N GLU A 3 -35.28 -11.94 -13.42
CA GLU A 3 -35.56 -10.58 -13.89
C GLU A 3 -34.27 -9.99 -14.44
N ASP A 4 -34.30 -9.46 -15.67
CA ASP A 4 -33.16 -8.73 -16.23
C ASP A 4 -32.91 -7.50 -15.34
N PHE A 5 -31.72 -7.41 -14.73
CA PHE A 5 -31.31 -6.27 -13.93
C PHE A 5 -30.40 -5.35 -14.75
N SER A 6 -30.51 -4.06 -14.52
CA SER A 6 -29.76 -3.03 -15.23
C SER A 6 -28.46 -2.67 -14.51
N ILE A 7 -27.56 -1.97 -15.20
CA ILE A 7 -26.39 -1.34 -14.57
C ILE A 7 -26.77 -0.36 -13.45
N ASN A 8 -27.95 0.27 -13.53
CA ASN A 8 -28.45 1.15 -12.47
C ASN A 8 -28.82 0.37 -11.20
N ASP A 9 -29.30 -0.87 -11.34
CA ASP A 9 -29.59 -1.73 -10.19
C ASP A 9 -28.29 -2.15 -9.49
N VAL A 10 -27.25 -2.47 -10.27
CA VAL A 10 -25.90 -2.75 -9.75
C VAL A 10 -25.32 -1.51 -9.04
N LYS A 11 -25.44 -0.32 -9.67
CA LYS A 11 -25.02 0.95 -9.06
C LYS A 11 -25.73 1.22 -7.73
N ASN A 12 -27.05 1.02 -7.67
CA ASN A 12 -27.83 1.22 -6.46
C ASN A 12 -27.43 0.24 -5.35
N PHE A 13 -27.19 -1.02 -5.71
CA PHE A 13 -26.69 -2.02 -4.77
C PHE A 13 -25.30 -1.67 -4.26
N MET A 14 -24.40 -1.20 -5.13
CA MET A 14 -23.09 -0.70 -4.73
C MET A 14 -23.18 0.48 -3.76
N ASN A 15 -24.03 1.46 -4.06
CA ASN A 15 -24.24 2.61 -3.17
C ASN A 15 -24.75 2.17 -1.79
N ALA A 16 -25.70 1.23 -1.73
CA ALA A 16 -26.20 0.69 -0.47
C ALA A 16 -25.09 -0.02 0.31
N ASN A 17 -24.34 -0.94 -0.33
CA ASN A 17 -23.23 -1.64 0.30
C ASN A 17 -22.13 -0.69 0.81
N MET A 18 -21.85 0.39 0.08
CA MET A 18 -20.88 1.39 0.51
C MET A 18 -21.41 2.24 1.67
N THR A 19 -22.69 2.59 1.66
CA THR A 19 -23.35 3.32 2.76
C THR A 19 -23.35 2.48 4.05
N ASP A 20 -23.64 1.19 3.96
CA ASP A 20 -23.60 0.26 5.10
C ASP A 20 -22.19 0.13 5.68
N LYS A 21 -21.16 0.37 4.87
CA LYS A 21 -19.75 0.44 5.27
C LYS A 21 -19.31 1.84 5.75
N GLY A 22 -20.23 2.80 5.87
CA GLY A 22 -19.96 4.16 6.37
C GLY A 22 -19.44 5.14 5.32
N TYR A 23 -19.52 4.80 4.03
CA TYR A 23 -19.10 5.67 2.95
C TYR A 23 -20.27 6.46 2.35
N ILE A 24 -19.97 7.66 1.87
CA ILE A 24 -20.87 8.50 1.09
C ILE A 24 -20.30 8.76 -0.30
N CYS A 25 -21.17 8.92 -1.29
CA CYS A 25 -20.75 9.27 -2.64
C CYS A 25 -20.17 10.69 -2.65
N THR A 26 -19.10 10.91 -3.43
CA THR A 26 -18.49 12.24 -3.64
C THR A 26 -18.19 12.46 -5.12
N ASP A 27 -18.35 13.69 -5.58
CA ASP A 27 -17.92 14.11 -6.91
C ASP A 27 -16.50 14.71 -6.88
N ASP A 28 -15.92 14.93 -5.69
CA ASP A 28 -14.56 15.43 -5.55
C ASP A 28 -13.53 14.29 -5.58
N ASN A 29 -12.73 14.28 -6.64
CA ASN A 29 -11.65 13.31 -6.84
C ASN A 29 -10.59 13.37 -5.74
N ASN A 30 -10.37 14.53 -5.14
CA ASN A 30 -9.34 14.71 -4.11
C ASN A 30 -9.77 14.15 -2.76
N GLU A 31 -11.08 14.01 -2.54
CA GLU A 31 -11.65 13.42 -1.34
C GLU A 31 -11.98 11.94 -1.51
N ALA A 32 -11.95 11.41 -2.75
CA ALA A 32 -12.31 10.04 -3.05
C ALA A 32 -11.29 9.05 -2.46
N GLU A 33 -11.76 8.26 -1.51
CA GLU A 33 -10.99 7.18 -0.88
C GLU A 33 -11.16 5.87 -1.62
N ILE A 34 -12.35 5.61 -2.20
CA ILE A 34 -12.64 4.41 -2.98
C ILE A 34 -13.22 4.81 -4.33
N THR A 35 -12.73 4.16 -5.38
CA THR A 35 -13.28 4.27 -6.74
C THR A 35 -13.81 2.91 -7.16
N VAL A 36 -15.07 2.88 -7.57
CA VAL A 36 -15.70 1.72 -8.20
C VAL A 36 -16.05 2.10 -9.63
N ALA A 37 -15.60 1.30 -10.60
CA ALA A 37 -15.97 1.43 -11.98
C ALA A 37 -16.90 0.29 -12.38
N LEU A 38 -18.05 0.63 -12.97
CA LEU A 38 -18.96 -0.32 -13.59
C LEU A 38 -18.77 -0.24 -15.10
N TYR A 39 -18.61 -1.38 -15.74
CA TYR A 39 -18.51 -1.49 -17.19
C TYR A 39 -19.59 -2.43 -17.72
N TYR A 40 -20.26 -1.98 -18.77
CA TYR A 40 -21.31 -2.73 -19.47
C TYR A 40 -21.15 -2.58 -20.97
N SER A 41 -21.46 -3.64 -21.71
CA SER A 41 -21.52 -3.61 -23.17
C SER A 41 -22.81 -4.29 -23.64
N GLU A 42 -23.44 -3.72 -24.66
CA GLU A 42 -24.69 -4.27 -25.25
C GLU A 42 -24.48 -5.66 -25.86
N ASP A 43 -23.25 -5.94 -26.31
CA ASP A 43 -22.85 -7.23 -26.92
C ASP A 43 -22.42 -8.29 -25.89
N SER A 44 -22.55 -8.03 -24.58
CA SER A 44 -22.24 -9.01 -23.53
C SER A 44 -23.37 -9.15 -22.52
N LYS A 45 -23.49 -10.35 -21.95
CA LYS A 45 -24.41 -10.67 -20.85
C LYS A 45 -23.87 -10.26 -19.47
N TRP A 46 -22.63 -9.80 -19.40
CA TRP A 46 -21.95 -9.51 -18.14
C TRP A 46 -21.89 -8.02 -17.83
N ILE A 47 -21.87 -7.70 -16.53
CA ILE A 47 -21.53 -6.38 -16.01
C ILE A 47 -20.27 -6.56 -15.17
N THR A 48 -19.22 -5.81 -15.48
CA THR A 48 -17.96 -5.85 -14.73
C THR A 48 -17.97 -4.76 -13.67
N ILE A 49 -17.52 -5.11 -12.46
CA ILE A 49 -17.35 -4.19 -11.34
C ILE A 49 -15.88 -4.20 -10.93
N ILE A 50 -15.20 -3.08 -11.10
CA ILE A 50 -13.77 -2.94 -10.87
C ILE A 50 -13.56 -2.02 -9.68
N SER A 51 -12.87 -2.51 -8.66
CA SER A 51 -12.49 -1.73 -7.48
C SER A 51 -11.39 -2.46 -6.72
N ASP A 52 -10.44 -1.70 -6.17
CA ASP A 52 -9.39 -2.23 -5.30
C ASP A 52 -9.99 -2.82 -3.99
N THR A 53 -11.27 -2.56 -3.70
CA THR A 53 -12.00 -3.17 -2.57
C THR A 53 -12.31 -4.66 -2.75
N PHE A 54 -12.14 -5.21 -3.94
CA PHE A 54 -12.48 -6.61 -4.25
C PHE A 54 -11.27 -7.55 -4.29
N MET A 55 -10.16 -7.16 -3.65
CA MET A 55 -9.02 -8.06 -3.49
C MET A 55 -9.34 -9.23 -2.54
N PHE A 56 -8.89 -10.41 -2.93
CA PHE A 56 -8.97 -11.63 -2.13
C PHE A 56 -7.82 -12.57 -2.50
N ASP A 57 -7.42 -13.39 -1.52
CA ASP A 57 -6.31 -14.34 -1.66
C ASP A 57 -6.77 -15.80 -1.45
N GLU A 58 -8.03 -16.01 -1.05
CA GLU A 58 -8.61 -17.33 -0.76
C GLU A 58 -10.09 -17.43 -1.20
N PRO A 59 -10.61 -18.65 -1.47
CA PRO A 59 -12.00 -18.85 -1.90
C PRO A 59 -13.05 -18.26 -0.94
N ASN A 60 -12.81 -18.33 0.36
CA ASN A 60 -13.77 -17.80 1.34
C ASN A 60 -13.88 -16.28 1.29
N ASP A 61 -12.81 -15.57 0.93
CA ASP A 61 -12.82 -14.13 0.76
C ASP A 61 -13.49 -13.74 -0.56
N ALA A 62 -13.26 -14.50 -1.64
CA ALA A 62 -13.99 -14.35 -2.89
C ALA A 62 -15.52 -14.47 -2.68
N LYS A 63 -15.95 -15.43 -1.86
CA LYS A 63 -17.37 -15.62 -1.49
C LYS A 63 -17.97 -14.41 -0.77
N LYS A 64 -17.23 -13.78 0.15
CA LYS A 64 -17.70 -12.56 0.84
C LYS A 64 -18.02 -11.43 -0.14
N ILE A 65 -17.37 -11.42 -1.30
CA ILE A 65 -17.59 -10.46 -2.37
C ILE A 65 -18.74 -10.91 -3.27
N ALA A 66 -18.70 -12.13 -3.82
CA ALA A 66 -19.62 -12.56 -4.87
C ALA A 66 -21.01 -13.02 -4.39
N VAL A 67 -21.12 -13.62 -3.20
CA VAL A 67 -22.41 -14.11 -2.66
C VAL A 67 -23.46 -13.00 -2.54
N PRO A 68 -23.16 -11.81 -1.97
CA PRO A 68 -24.14 -10.72 -1.91
C PRO A 68 -24.73 -10.32 -3.27
N PHE A 69 -23.93 -10.32 -4.34
CA PHE A 69 -24.43 -10.04 -5.69
C PHE A 69 -25.27 -11.19 -6.23
N SER A 70 -24.82 -12.43 -6.02
CA SER A 70 -25.55 -13.60 -6.49
C SER A 70 -26.92 -13.74 -5.81
N ASP A 71 -26.98 -13.49 -4.48
CA ASP A 71 -28.24 -13.48 -3.73
C ASP A 71 -29.17 -12.34 -4.16
N LYS A 72 -28.62 -11.15 -4.42
CA LYS A 72 -29.40 -9.97 -4.79
C LYS A 72 -30.00 -10.08 -6.19
N PHE A 73 -29.22 -10.58 -7.14
CA PHE A 73 -29.55 -10.59 -8.57
C PHE A 73 -29.90 -11.97 -9.10
N HIS A 74 -29.86 -13.00 -8.25
CA HIS A 74 -30.17 -14.40 -8.59
C HIS A 74 -29.41 -14.91 -9.81
N THR A 75 -28.13 -14.53 -9.94
CA THR A 75 -27.31 -14.75 -11.14
C THR A 75 -25.94 -15.36 -10.82
N TYR A 76 -25.23 -15.76 -11.87
CA TYR A 76 -23.82 -16.12 -11.80
C TYR A 76 -22.95 -14.88 -11.58
N VAL A 77 -22.00 -15.00 -10.67
CA VAL A 77 -21.03 -13.95 -10.37
C VAL A 77 -19.63 -14.55 -10.43
N ILE A 78 -18.71 -13.86 -11.10
CA ILE A 78 -17.30 -14.21 -11.12
C ILE A 78 -16.56 -13.17 -10.28
N ALA A 79 -16.03 -13.57 -9.14
CA ALA A 79 -15.03 -12.78 -8.43
C ALA A 79 -13.65 -13.12 -8.99
N ALA A 80 -12.86 -12.13 -9.38
CA ALA A 80 -11.51 -12.33 -9.92
C ALA A 80 -10.51 -11.37 -9.25
N SER A 81 -9.31 -11.86 -8.96
CA SER A 81 -8.21 -11.12 -8.32
C SER A 81 -6.88 -11.67 -8.83
N CYS A 82 -5.89 -10.81 -9.04
CA CYS A 82 -4.54 -11.23 -9.42
C CYS A 82 -3.49 -10.54 -8.55
N ILE A 83 -2.52 -11.33 -8.06
CA ILE A 83 -1.44 -10.89 -7.19
C ILE A 83 -0.16 -10.81 -8.02
N ASP A 84 0.38 -9.59 -8.12
CA ASP A 84 1.68 -9.28 -8.74
C ASP A 84 1.87 -9.83 -10.17
N SER A 85 0.75 -10.00 -10.89
CA SER A 85 0.70 -10.66 -12.21
C SER A 85 1.16 -12.12 -12.26
N ASP A 86 1.52 -12.71 -11.11
CA ASP A 86 2.05 -14.07 -11.02
C ASP A 86 1.00 -15.10 -10.57
N TYR A 87 -0.09 -14.64 -9.95
CA TYR A 87 -1.11 -15.54 -9.39
C TYR A 87 -2.53 -14.99 -9.60
N LEU A 88 -3.29 -15.58 -10.52
CA LEU A 88 -4.70 -15.28 -10.79
C LEU A 88 -5.60 -16.21 -9.99
N MET A 89 -6.66 -15.67 -9.41
CA MET A 89 -7.73 -16.42 -8.74
C MET A 89 -9.09 -15.98 -9.28
N MET A 90 -9.98 -16.95 -9.52
CA MET A 90 -11.35 -16.71 -9.93
C MET A 90 -12.31 -17.63 -9.19
N ASN A 91 -13.45 -17.11 -8.73
CA ASN A 91 -14.52 -17.90 -8.13
C ASN A 91 -15.85 -17.61 -8.84
N LEU A 92 -16.40 -18.62 -9.50
CA LEU A 92 -17.74 -18.63 -10.07
C LEU A 92 -18.75 -19.06 -9.01
N ILE A 93 -19.74 -18.21 -8.74
CA ILE A 93 -20.78 -18.45 -7.72
C ILE A 93 -22.17 -18.24 -8.30
N ASN A 94 -23.09 -19.16 -7.99
CA ASN A 94 -24.53 -18.91 -8.08
C ASN A 94 -25.24 -19.58 -6.91
N THR A 95 -25.79 -18.78 -6.00
CA THR A 95 -26.42 -19.29 -4.77
C THR A 95 -27.77 -19.97 -5.03
N SER A 96 -28.43 -19.67 -6.14
CA SER A 96 -29.75 -20.23 -6.47
C SER A 96 -29.67 -21.69 -6.91
N ASP A 97 -28.55 -22.11 -7.50
CA ASP A 97 -28.34 -23.48 -7.98
C ASP A 97 -27.14 -24.18 -7.32
N GLY A 98 -26.52 -23.54 -6.33
CA GLY A 98 -25.38 -24.08 -5.57
C GLY A 98 -24.07 -24.14 -6.35
N THR A 99 -23.92 -23.38 -7.43
CA THR A 99 -22.65 -23.28 -8.18
C THR A 99 -21.59 -22.61 -7.32
N ASP A 100 -20.44 -23.28 -7.22
CA ASP A 100 -19.25 -22.79 -6.51
C ASP A 100 -18.00 -23.42 -7.12
N GLY A 101 -17.42 -22.75 -8.12
CA GLY A 101 -16.20 -23.20 -8.79
C GLY A 101 -15.06 -22.22 -8.54
N PHE A 102 -13.95 -22.69 -7.99
CA PHE A 102 -12.76 -21.88 -7.76
C PHE A 102 -11.63 -22.34 -8.68
N ILE A 103 -10.92 -21.38 -9.29
CA ILE A 103 -9.79 -21.63 -10.17
C ILE A 103 -8.66 -20.72 -9.73
N ASN A 104 -7.44 -21.25 -9.78
CA ASN A 104 -6.24 -20.44 -9.62
C ASN A 104 -5.18 -20.86 -10.65
N VAL A 105 -4.45 -19.88 -11.19
CA VAL A 105 -3.41 -20.06 -12.19
C VAL A 105 -2.16 -19.28 -11.80
N GLY A 106 -0.99 -19.87 -12.11
CA GLY A 106 0.31 -19.33 -11.74
C GLY A 106 0.80 -19.77 -10.36
N ASP A 107 1.90 -19.18 -9.91
CA ASP A 107 2.54 -19.42 -8.62
C ASP A 107 3.16 -18.11 -8.13
N ASN A 108 3.01 -17.79 -6.84
CA ASN A 108 3.66 -16.63 -6.23
C ASN A 108 4.77 -17.12 -5.30
N TYR A 109 6.02 -17.00 -5.77
CA TYR A 109 7.20 -17.55 -5.11
C TYR A 109 7.28 -17.17 -3.62
N GLY A 110 7.27 -18.19 -2.75
CA GLY A 110 7.43 -18.03 -1.31
C GLY A 110 6.12 -17.88 -0.53
N MET A 111 4.97 -17.89 -1.20
CA MET A 111 3.66 -17.94 -0.56
C MET A 111 3.10 -19.38 -0.56
N PRO A 112 2.39 -19.82 0.51
CA PRO A 112 1.89 -21.18 0.62
C PRO A 112 0.57 -21.39 -0.14
N TYR A 113 0.38 -20.76 -1.30
CA TYR A 113 -0.87 -20.87 -2.06
C TYR A 113 -0.92 -22.22 -2.78
N GLN A 114 -1.70 -23.17 -2.26
CA GLN A 114 -1.93 -24.44 -2.92
C GLN A 114 -2.87 -24.27 -4.10
N ARG A 115 -2.56 -24.91 -5.23
CA ARG A 115 -3.50 -25.00 -6.34
C ARG A 115 -4.71 -25.82 -5.93
N ASN A 116 -5.86 -25.16 -5.84
CA ASN A 116 -7.11 -25.75 -5.40
C ASN A 116 -8.18 -25.45 -6.45
N THR A 117 -8.14 -26.17 -7.57
CA THR A 117 -9.02 -25.91 -8.71
C THR A 117 -10.23 -26.84 -8.70
N GLU A 118 -11.41 -26.25 -8.56
CA GLU A 118 -12.73 -26.86 -8.73
C GLU A 118 -13.37 -26.31 -10.01
N SER A 119 -12.96 -26.87 -11.16
CA SER A 119 -13.32 -26.35 -12.48
C SER A 119 -14.68 -26.83 -12.99
N LEU A 120 -15.19 -27.98 -12.55
CA LEU A 120 -16.46 -28.57 -13.04
C LEU A 120 -17.65 -27.59 -13.05
N PRO A 121 -17.85 -26.73 -12.03
CA PRO A 121 -18.94 -25.76 -12.04
C PRO A 121 -18.88 -24.74 -13.19
N TRP A 122 -17.69 -24.50 -13.76
CA TRP A 122 -17.49 -23.55 -14.87
C TRP A 122 -18.07 -24.01 -16.20
N ALA A 123 -18.28 -25.32 -16.38
CA ALA A 123 -18.93 -25.86 -17.57
C ALA A 123 -20.36 -25.32 -17.80
N LYS A 124 -20.97 -24.67 -16.79
CA LYS A 124 -22.28 -24.02 -16.89
C LYS A 124 -22.25 -22.68 -17.64
N VAL A 125 -21.11 -21.99 -17.64
CA VAL A 125 -20.98 -20.62 -18.19
C VAL A 125 -19.97 -20.53 -19.33
N ILE A 126 -19.10 -21.53 -19.47
CA ILE A 126 -18.07 -21.61 -20.50
C ILE A 126 -18.63 -22.32 -21.75
N THR A 127 -18.44 -21.71 -22.92
CA THR A 127 -18.90 -22.27 -24.21
C THR A 127 -18.03 -23.42 -24.73
N ASP A 128 -16.72 -23.38 -24.49
CA ASP A 128 -15.76 -24.46 -24.78
C ASP A 128 -14.97 -24.85 -23.52
N TYR A 129 -15.52 -25.81 -22.77
CA TYR A 129 -14.97 -26.20 -21.47
C TYR A 129 -13.60 -26.88 -21.59
N GLU A 130 -13.35 -27.64 -22.65
CA GLU A 130 -12.05 -28.31 -22.85
C GLU A 130 -10.95 -27.30 -23.21
N ALA A 131 -11.26 -26.32 -24.07
CA ALA A 131 -10.32 -25.23 -24.36
C ALA A 131 -10.02 -24.39 -23.10
N PHE A 132 -11.03 -24.13 -22.28
CA PHE A 132 -10.84 -23.44 -21.00
C PHE A 132 -9.96 -24.24 -20.04
N LEU A 133 -10.18 -25.55 -19.91
CA LEU A 133 -9.31 -26.42 -19.11
C LEU A 133 -7.86 -26.43 -19.63
N ALA A 134 -7.66 -26.44 -20.93
CA ALA A 134 -6.33 -26.35 -21.52
C ALA A 134 -5.67 -25.02 -21.16
N LEU A 135 -6.40 -23.91 -21.31
CA LEU A 135 -5.93 -22.55 -21.01
C LEU A 135 -5.47 -22.40 -19.55
N ILE A 136 -6.28 -22.81 -18.58
CA ILE A 136 -5.92 -22.66 -17.15
C ILE A 136 -4.78 -23.58 -16.69
N ASN A 137 -4.43 -24.60 -17.49
CA ASN A 137 -3.35 -25.55 -17.23
C ASN A 137 -2.06 -25.25 -17.99
N ASP A 138 -2.07 -24.27 -18.89
CA ASP A 138 -0.90 -23.87 -19.65
C ASP A 138 0.07 -23.03 -18.80
N ASN A 139 1.29 -22.86 -19.30
CA ASN A 139 2.31 -22.01 -18.68
C ASN A 139 2.16 -20.57 -19.18
N HIS A 140 1.78 -19.67 -18.27
CA HIS A 140 1.61 -18.25 -18.57
C HIS A 140 2.78 -17.44 -18.00
N VAL A 141 3.21 -16.42 -18.74
CA VAL A 141 4.19 -15.45 -18.24
C VAL A 141 3.53 -14.52 -17.23
N PHE A 142 2.30 -14.10 -17.51
CA PHE A 142 1.46 -13.31 -16.63
C PHE A 142 0.14 -14.05 -16.40
N ALA A 143 -0.19 -14.34 -15.16
CA ALA A 143 -1.33 -15.17 -14.80
C ALA A 143 -2.67 -14.53 -15.19
N GLU A 144 -2.78 -13.20 -15.18
CA GLU A 144 -3.99 -12.48 -15.56
C GLU A 144 -4.37 -12.65 -17.04
N GLU A 145 -3.41 -12.95 -17.93
CA GLU A 145 -3.66 -13.16 -19.37
C GLU A 145 -4.67 -14.29 -19.62
N VAL A 146 -4.77 -15.24 -18.69
CA VAL A 146 -5.77 -16.30 -18.71
C VAL A 146 -7.18 -15.74 -18.70
N PHE A 147 -7.46 -14.71 -17.90
CA PHE A 147 -8.82 -14.18 -17.81
C PHE A 147 -9.22 -13.47 -19.11
N PHE A 148 -8.30 -12.69 -19.69
CA PHE A 148 -8.49 -12.04 -20.99
C PHE A 148 -8.66 -13.08 -22.12
N SER A 149 -7.88 -14.16 -22.09
CA SER A 149 -7.96 -15.24 -23.09
C SER A 149 -9.24 -16.06 -22.97
N ALA A 150 -9.85 -16.10 -21.79
CA ALA A 150 -11.12 -16.78 -21.54
C ALA A 150 -12.36 -15.92 -21.90
N ALA A 151 -12.19 -14.65 -22.27
CA ALA A 151 -13.31 -13.71 -22.47
C ALA A 151 -14.35 -14.21 -23.48
N GLU A 152 -13.92 -14.66 -24.67
CA GLU A 152 -14.82 -15.20 -25.69
C GLU A 152 -15.57 -16.45 -25.20
N MET A 153 -14.87 -17.32 -24.46
CA MET A 153 -15.46 -18.54 -23.89
C MET A 153 -16.52 -18.23 -22.82
N LEU A 154 -16.44 -17.06 -22.19
CA LEU A 154 -17.38 -16.54 -21.20
C LEU A 154 -18.49 -15.67 -21.82
N ASP A 155 -18.53 -15.47 -23.13
CA ASP A 155 -19.46 -14.51 -23.77
C ASP A 155 -19.27 -13.08 -23.23
N MET A 156 -18.00 -12.73 -22.96
CA MET A 156 -17.53 -11.43 -22.48
C MET A 156 -16.69 -10.73 -23.54
N ASN A 157 -16.73 -9.40 -23.53
CA ASN A 157 -15.71 -8.60 -24.22
C ASN A 157 -14.41 -8.62 -23.42
N THR A 158 -13.26 -8.59 -24.09
CA THR A 158 -11.94 -8.63 -23.44
C THR A 158 -11.74 -7.50 -22.42
N GLU A 159 -12.31 -6.31 -22.65
CA GLU A 159 -12.26 -5.19 -21.71
C GLU A 159 -13.00 -5.47 -20.38
N GLN A 160 -13.91 -6.45 -20.35
CA GLN A 160 -14.62 -6.88 -19.14
C GLN A 160 -13.75 -7.69 -18.17
N CYS A 161 -12.56 -8.11 -18.61
CA CYS A 161 -11.61 -8.88 -17.81
C CYS A 161 -10.62 -8.00 -17.02
N CYS A 162 -10.80 -6.67 -17.01
CA CYS A 162 -9.97 -5.76 -16.23
C CYS A 162 -10.05 -6.07 -14.73
N LEU A 163 -8.90 -6.29 -14.09
CA LEU A 163 -8.79 -6.67 -12.68
C LEU A 163 -8.48 -5.50 -11.73
N SER A 164 -8.21 -4.31 -12.28
CA SER A 164 -7.74 -3.15 -11.53
C SER A 164 -8.23 -1.85 -12.13
N THR A 165 -8.44 -0.84 -11.28
CA THR A 165 -8.79 0.52 -11.72
C THR A 165 -7.70 1.15 -12.60
N LYS A 166 -6.45 0.66 -12.53
CA LYS A 166 -5.34 1.07 -13.40
C LYS A 166 -5.50 0.58 -14.85
N MET A 167 -6.30 -0.47 -15.08
CA MET A 167 -6.58 -1.01 -16.41
C MET A 167 -7.76 -0.30 -17.11
N LEU A 168 -8.40 0.68 -16.45
CA LEU A 168 -9.56 1.39 -17.02
C LEU A 168 -9.23 2.17 -18.29
N GLU A 169 -7.95 2.44 -18.57
CA GLU A 169 -7.50 3.03 -19.85
C GLU A 169 -7.75 2.12 -21.06
N MET A 170 -7.91 0.81 -20.84
CA MET A 170 -8.23 -0.17 -21.88
C MET A 170 -9.71 -0.19 -22.25
N VAL A 171 -10.56 0.49 -21.48
CA VAL A 171 -12.02 0.41 -21.57
C VAL A 171 -12.58 1.66 -22.26
N ASP A 172 -13.64 1.49 -23.06
CA ASP A 172 -14.38 2.63 -23.61
C ASP A 172 -15.01 3.46 -22.48
N VAL A 173 -14.51 4.68 -22.29
CA VAL A 173 -14.95 5.62 -21.25
C VAL A 173 -16.44 5.93 -21.36
N GLN A 174 -17.04 5.86 -22.56
CA GLN A 174 -18.48 6.12 -22.73
C GLN A 174 -19.36 5.02 -22.12
N LYS A 175 -18.80 3.83 -21.92
CA LYS A 175 -19.45 2.66 -21.33
C LYS A 175 -19.16 2.50 -19.83
N LEU A 176 -18.39 3.41 -19.23
CA LEU A 176 -18.03 3.38 -17.82
C LEU A 176 -18.97 4.23 -16.98
N VAL A 177 -19.42 3.67 -15.86
CA VAL A 177 -20.03 4.42 -14.76
C VAL A 177 -19.06 4.41 -13.59
N ILE A 178 -18.49 5.57 -13.29
CA ILE A 178 -17.55 5.73 -12.18
C ILE A 178 -18.30 6.23 -10.94
N LEU A 179 -18.13 5.51 -9.83
CA LEU A 179 -18.65 5.86 -8.52
C LEU A 179 -17.45 6.13 -7.60
N LYS A 180 -17.50 7.24 -6.87
CA LYS A 180 -16.44 7.67 -5.96
C LYS A 180 -17.03 7.83 -4.58
N TYR A 181 -16.30 7.31 -3.60
CA TYR A 181 -16.74 7.25 -2.23
C TYR A 181 -15.69 7.82 -1.30
N LYS A 182 -16.14 8.53 -0.27
CA LYS A 182 -15.35 8.95 0.87
C LYS A 182 -16.03 8.49 2.14
N MET A 183 -15.28 8.13 3.17
CA MET A 183 -15.89 7.83 4.46
C MET A 183 -16.48 9.12 5.03
N ASP A 184 -17.64 9.02 5.68
CA ASP A 184 -18.21 10.15 6.41
C ASP A 184 -17.34 10.41 7.65
N SER A 185 -16.31 11.24 7.49
CA SER A 185 -15.32 11.51 8.52
C SER A 185 -15.93 12.41 9.58
N ALA A 186 -16.59 11.81 10.58
CA ALA A 186 -16.66 12.43 11.88
C ALA A 186 -15.21 12.67 12.33
N SER A 187 -14.83 13.94 12.52
CA SER A 187 -13.46 14.38 12.80
C SER A 187 -12.77 13.48 13.83
N ASP A 188 -11.70 12.78 13.42
CA ASP A 188 -10.89 11.99 14.33
C ASP A 188 -10.26 12.92 15.38
N ASN A 189 -10.87 12.97 16.56
CA ASN A 189 -10.46 13.85 17.65
C ASN A 189 -9.25 13.30 18.43
N ARG A 190 -8.64 12.18 18.01
CA ARG A 190 -7.44 11.64 18.66
C ARG A 190 -6.26 12.59 18.43
N PRO A 191 -5.39 12.80 19.43
CA PRO A 191 -4.21 13.63 19.24
C PRO A 191 -3.25 13.03 18.19
N PRO A 192 -2.47 13.84 17.47
CA PRO A 192 -1.55 13.34 16.43
C PRO A 192 -0.52 12.38 17.04
N LYS A 193 -0.21 11.31 16.31
CA LYS A 193 0.74 10.28 16.72
C LYS A 193 1.50 9.78 15.50
N PHE A 194 2.80 9.96 15.49
CA PHE A 194 3.65 9.65 14.35
C PHE A 194 4.20 8.23 14.44
N GLU A 195 4.29 7.58 13.28
CA GLU A 195 4.89 6.27 13.10
C GLU A 195 5.85 6.31 11.92
N ILE A 196 7.00 5.64 12.05
CA ILE A 196 7.97 5.53 10.97
C ILE A 196 7.57 4.32 10.11
N PRO A 197 7.30 4.50 8.80
CA PRO A 197 7.04 3.37 7.91
C PRO A 197 8.28 2.48 7.81
N ARG A 198 8.08 1.16 7.73
CA ARG A 198 9.12 0.13 7.95
C ARG A 198 10.30 0.15 6.95
N PHE A 199 10.28 1.00 5.93
CA PHE A 199 11.22 0.97 4.81
C PHE A 199 12.63 1.52 5.10
N ASN A 200 12.89 2.10 6.27
CA ASN A 200 14.08 2.93 6.46
C ASN A 200 15.04 2.44 7.56
N LEU A 201 15.44 1.17 7.55
CA LEU A 201 16.43 0.62 8.50
C LEU A 201 17.85 0.53 7.92
N MET A 202 18.16 1.36 6.92
CA MET A 202 19.52 1.48 6.38
C MET A 202 20.34 2.49 7.19
N PRO A 203 21.64 2.24 7.42
CA PRO A 203 22.45 3.16 8.18
C PRO A 203 22.76 4.42 7.36
N CYS A 204 22.92 5.54 8.05
CA CYS A 204 23.48 6.74 7.47
C CYS A 204 24.89 6.46 6.89
N LYS A 205 25.21 7.05 5.74
CA LYS A 205 26.56 7.00 5.13
C LYS A 205 27.03 8.43 4.89
N ILE A 206 28.29 8.73 5.27
CA ILE A 206 28.87 10.06 5.07
C ILE A 206 28.81 10.44 3.58
N GLY A 207 28.40 11.67 3.31
CA GLY A 207 28.28 12.21 1.95
C GLY A 207 27.12 11.61 1.12
N ARG A 208 26.25 10.79 1.71
CA ARG A 208 25.05 10.27 1.03
C ARG A 208 23.79 10.80 1.68
N SER A 209 22.86 11.26 0.83
CA SER A 209 21.53 11.69 1.28
C SER A 209 20.80 10.57 2.00
N HIS A 210 20.25 10.89 3.17
CA HIS A 210 19.42 10.04 3.98
C HIS A 210 18.06 10.72 4.21
N CYS A 211 17.00 9.93 4.35
CA CYS A 211 15.67 10.45 4.63
C CYS A 211 15.09 9.73 5.85
N VAL A 212 14.38 10.47 6.70
CA VAL A 212 13.55 9.91 7.76
C VAL A 212 12.15 10.49 7.60
N SER A 213 11.19 9.62 7.32
CA SER A 213 9.79 9.99 7.15
C SER A 213 8.90 9.38 8.22
N VAL A 214 7.73 9.99 8.41
CA VAL A 214 6.68 9.52 9.31
C VAL A 214 5.31 9.66 8.66
N ASN A 215 4.38 8.83 9.15
CA ASN A 215 2.95 8.96 8.92
C ASN A 215 2.23 9.31 10.23
N ASN A 216 1.21 10.17 10.15
CA ASN A 216 0.31 10.39 11.28
C ASN A 216 -0.71 9.24 11.39
N LYS A 217 -0.96 8.79 12.62
CA LYS A 217 -1.93 7.74 12.98
C LYS A 217 -3.04 8.26 13.92
N GLY A 218 -3.05 9.57 14.21
CA GLY A 218 -4.11 10.25 14.93
C GLY A 218 -4.83 11.29 14.05
N GLY A 219 -5.55 12.22 14.70
CA GLY A 219 -6.23 13.33 14.04
C GLY A 219 -5.30 14.36 13.42
N SER A 220 -5.86 15.21 12.56
CA SER A 220 -5.16 16.36 11.98
C SER A 220 -4.74 17.34 13.07
N SER A 221 -3.59 17.98 12.89
CA SER A 221 -3.09 18.97 13.83
C SER A 221 -2.24 20.01 13.09
N LYS A 222 -1.66 20.95 13.83
CA LYS A 222 -0.82 22.01 13.30
C LYS A 222 0.47 22.08 14.11
N GLY A 223 1.57 22.33 13.41
CA GLY A 223 2.87 22.53 14.03
C GLY A 223 3.68 21.24 14.19
N ILE A 224 4.90 21.26 13.69
CA ILE A 224 5.85 20.14 13.72
C ILE A 224 7.22 20.59 14.22
N ALA A 225 7.96 19.65 14.79
CA ALA A 225 9.37 19.81 15.05
C ALA A 225 10.20 18.58 14.66
N VAL A 226 11.45 18.84 14.33
CA VAL A 226 12.48 17.86 14.04
C VAL A 226 13.68 18.10 14.94
N GLN A 227 14.20 17.03 15.53
CA GLN A 227 15.33 17.07 16.44
C GLN A 227 16.33 15.96 16.15
N PHE A 228 17.61 16.31 16.03
CA PHE A 228 18.70 15.34 16.05
C PHE A 228 19.26 15.26 17.46
N GLN A 229 19.47 14.04 17.92
CA GLN A 229 20.14 13.75 19.18
C GLN A 229 21.30 12.79 18.96
N GLY A 230 22.34 12.96 19.76
CA GLY A 230 23.49 12.05 19.84
C GLY A 230 24.73 12.77 20.34
N ASP A 231 25.67 11.99 20.87
CA ASP A 231 26.88 12.50 21.51
C ASP A 231 27.81 13.22 20.52
N TYR A 232 27.70 12.85 19.24
CA TYR A 232 28.40 13.49 18.13
C TYR A 232 28.10 14.99 17.99
N ILE A 233 26.98 15.48 18.54
CA ILE A 233 26.58 16.90 18.46
C ILE A 233 27.43 17.75 19.41
N GLU A 234 27.82 17.21 20.57
CA GLU A 234 28.56 17.97 21.58
C GLU A 234 29.94 18.36 21.08
N ASN A 235 30.63 17.40 20.45
CA ASN A 235 31.99 17.55 19.94
C ASN A 235 32.05 17.89 18.43
N ASP A 236 30.91 18.21 17.81
CA ASP A 236 30.78 18.50 16.37
C ASP A 236 31.39 17.39 15.47
N GLU A 237 31.27 16.12 15.89
CA GLU A 237 31.81 14.96 15.16
C GLU A 237 30.99 14.63 13.91
N LEU A 238 29.71 15.01 13.89
CA LEU A 238 28.89 15.02 12.69
C LEU A 238 28.24 16.37 12.48
N THR A 239 28.17 16.79 11.22
CA THR A 239 27.35 17.89 10.73
C THR A 239 26.38 17.38 9.66
N PHE A 240 25.38 18.19 9.32
CA PHE A 240 24.37 17.83 8.32
C PHE A 240 24.22 18.94 7.30
N GLU A 241 24.35 18.57 6.04
CA GLU A 241 24.19 19.44 4.87
C GLU A 241 22.93 19.05 4.08
N ASP A 242 22.53 19.90 3.12
CA ASP A 242 21.35 19.71 2.27
C ASP A 242 20.08 19.35 3.05
N VAL A 243 19.93 19.96 4.24
CA VAL A 243 18.83 19.63 5.14
C VAL A 243 17.54 20.25 4.61
N VAL A 244 16.59 19.38 4.24
CA VAL A 244 15.27 19.78 3.75
C VAL A 244 14.18 19.06 4.52
N PHE A 245 13.10 19.78 4.83
CA PHE A 245 11.84 19.19 5.23
C PHE A 245 11.05 18.82 3.97
N GLU A 246 10.54 17.60 3.90
CA GLU A 246 9.83 17.08 2.72
C GLU A 246 8.43 16.58 3.08
N TYR A 247 7.47 16.88 2.21
CA TYR A 247 6.09 16.41 2.29
C TYR A 247 5.49 16.41 0.89
N ARG A 248 4.26 15.90 0.73
CA ARG A 248 3.53 16.00 -0.54
C ARG A 248 2.31 16.91 -0.40
N GLN A 249 2.04 17.62 -1.49
CA GLN A 249 0.85 18.44 -1.64
C GLN A 249 0.32 18.26 -3.06
N ASN A 250 -0.93 17.83 -3.20
CA ASN A 250 -1.56 17.56 -4.50
C ASN A 250 -0.74 16.61 -5.39
N GLY A 251 -0.18 15.54 -4.81
CA GLY A 251 0.67 14.56 -5.51
C GLY A 251 2.11 15.03 -5.76
N GLU A 252 2.39 16.32 -5.70
CA GLU A 252 3.73 16.87 -5.89
C GLU A 252 4.56 16.80 -4.62
N ARG A 253 5.83 16.46 -4.76
CA ARG A 253 6.79 16.46 -3.66
C ARG A 253 7.30 17.88 -3.43
N ILE A 254 7.03 18.40 -2.24
CA ILE A 254 7.50 19.71 -1.79
C ILE A 254 8.74 19.52 -0.92
N THR A 255 9.79 20.29 -1.20
CA THR A 255 11.01 20.33 -0.40
C THR A 255 11.26 21.75 0.08
N VAL A 256 11.40 21.90 1.40
CA VAL A 256 11.66 23.18 2.05
C VAL A 256 13.05 23.12 2.66
N PRO A 257 14.03 23.91 2.20
CA PRO A 257 15.33 24.01 2.86
C PRO A 257 15.17 24.51 4.29
N ILE A 258 15.76 23.80 5.24
CA ILE A 258 15.68 24.15 6.66
C ILE A 258 17.07 24.30 7.28
N LYS A 259 17.16 25.14 8.30
CA LYS A 259 18.37 25.29 9.09
C LYS A 259 18.15 24.67 10.47
N LEU A 260 18.94 23.64 10.78
CA LEU A 260 19.01 23.08 12.11
C LEU A 260 19.79 24.01 13.03
N ASN A 261 19.19 24.39 14.16
CA ASN A 261 19.82 25.24 15.17
C ASN A 261 20.30 24.38 16.33
N LYS A 262 21.55 24.57 16.75
CA LYS A 262 22.07 23.93 17.96
C LYS A 262 21.40 24.53 19.18
N TYR A 263 20.68 23.71 19.94
CA TYR A 263 19.96 24.10 21.15
C TYR A 263 20.53 23.37 22.36
N TYR A 264 20.67 24.09 23.47
CA TYR A 264 21.17 23.58 24.74
C TYR A 264 19.99 23.50 25.72
N PRO A 265 19.37 22.32 25.88
CA PRO A 265 18.30 22.18 26.86
C PRO A 265 18.84 22.41 28.29
N PRO A 266 18.02 22.92 29.23
CA PRO A 266 18.44 23.15 30.62
C PRO A 266 18.98 21.89 31.31
N GLU A 267 18.45 20.73 30.93
CA GLU A 267 18.91 19.41 31.34
C GLU A 267 19.13 18.56 30.08
N GLY A 268 20.33 18.00 29.90
CA GLY A 268 20.63 17.08 28.80
C GLY A 268 21.76 17.55 27.87
N LYS A 269 22.00 16.74 26.84
CA LYS A 269 23.01 16.99 25.81
C LYS A 269 22.50 17.99 24.76
N PRO A 270 23.39 18.73 24.07
CA PRO A 270 22.98 19.60 22.98
C PRO A 270 22.26 18.80 21.89
N VAL A 271 21.27 19.44 21.26
CA VAL A 271 20.48 18.88 20.16
C VAL A 271 20.52 19.81 18.96
N LEU A 272 20.30 19.28 17.77
CA LEU A 272 20.02 20.11 16.59
C LEU A 272 18.52 20.14 16.35
N TRP A 273 17.96 21.34 16.19
CA TRP A 273 16.52 21.56 16.28
C TRP A 273 15.99 22.43 15.15
N TRP A 274 14.83 22.07 14.62
CA TRP A 274 14.02 22.90 13.73
C TRP A 274 12.53 22.68 14.01
N TYR A 275 11.71 23.70 13.77
CA TYR A 275 10.27 23.60 13.89
C TYR A 275 9.57 24.51 12.88
N ASP A 276 8.34 24.15 12.55
CA ASP A 276 7.41 24.96 11.79
C ASP A 276 6.06 24.92 12.51
N LYS A 277 5.58 26.08 12.96
CA LYS A 277 4.28 26.20 13.64
C LYS A 277 3.11 26.17 12.67
N ASP A 278 3.36 26.43 11.39
CA ASP A 278 2.34 26.58 10.37
C ASP A 278 2.08 25.33 9.53
N PHE A 279 2.99 24.35 9.59
CA PHE A 279 2.81 23.06 8.95
C PHE A 279 1.51 22.38 9.40
N ILE A 280 0.68 21.98 8.43
CA ILE A 280 -0.55 21.23 8.67
C ILE A 280 -0.24 19.74 8.65
N ILE A 281 -0.41 19.09 9.79
CA ILE A 281 -0.24 17.65 9.91
C ILE A 281 -1.51 16.97 9.36
N PRO A 282 -1.41 16.16 8.30
CA PRO A 282 -2.57 15.47 7.75
C PRO A 282 -3.13 14.47 8.76
N PRO A 283 -4.45 14.20 8.76
CA PRO A 283 -5.03 13.16 9.60
C PRO A 283 -4.57 11.77 9.14
N ALA A 284 -4.73 10.77 10.02
CA ALA A 284 -4.47 9.38 9.69
C ALA A 284 -5.17 8.93 8.40
N VAL A 285 -4.51 8.03 7.66
CA VAL A 285 -5.18 7.25 6.63
C VAL A 285 -6.14 6.29 7.32
N ASN A 286 -7.36 6.21 6.81
CA ASN A 286 -8.37 5.30 7.29
C ASN A 286 -7.84 3.85 7.24
N PRO A 287 -7.83 3.11 8.35
CA PRO A 287 -7.33 1.74 8.36
C PRO A 287 -8.23 0.75 7.60
N ASP A 288 -9.50 1.11 7.36
CA ASP A 288 -10.54 0.22 6.82
C ASP A 288 -10.71 0.31 5.29
N ILE A 289 -9.91 1.16 4.61
CA ILE A 289 -9.87 1.21 3.14
C ILE A 289 -8.97 0.09 2.58
N PRO A 290 -9.08 -0.24 1.28
CA PRO A 290 -8.27 -1.28 0.66
C PRO A 290 -6.76 -1.06 0.83
N GLN A 291 -6.00 -2.15 1.01
CA GLN A 291 -4.59 -2.09 1.39
C GLN A 291 -3.72 -1.32 0.40
N LEU A 292 -3.89 -1.50 -0.91
CA LEU A 292 -3.13 -0.77 -1.93
C LEU A 292 -3.41 0.73 -1.87
N LYS A 293 -4.69 1.11 -1.82
CA LYS A 293 -5.10 2.51 -1.69
C LYS A 293 -4.63 3.13 -0.38
N LYS A 294 -4.66 2.37 0.71
CA LYS A 294 -4.08 2.77 2.00
C LYS A 294 -2.60 3.06 1.88
N MET A 295 -1.83 2.18 1.23
CA MET A 295 -0.41 2.41 0.99
C MET A 295 -0.18 3.67 0.15
N ASP A 296 -0.93 3.85 -0.94
CA ASP A 296 -0.83 5.06 -1.78
C ASP A 296 -1.12 6.33 -0.99
N LEU A 297 -2.20 6.36 -0.19
CA LEU A 297 -2.54 7.49 0.66
C LEU A 297 -1.52 7.69 1.81
N GLU A 298 -0.94 6.62 2.34
CA GLU A 298 0.14 6.71 3.34
C GLU A 298 1.42 7.28 2.72
N PHE A 299 1.73 6.98 1.46
CA PHE A 299 2.83 7.62 0.74
C PHE A 299 2.53 9.08 0.39
N GLU A 300 1.29 9.42 0.07
CA GLU A 300 0.85 10.79 -0.19
C GLU A 300 0.83 11.67 1.06
N LYS A 301 0.52 11.10 2.22
CA LYS A 301 0.48 11.82 3.50
C LYS A 301 1.81 11.76 4.27
N GLU A 302 2.82 11.09 3.72
CA GLU A 302 4.13 11.00 4.32
C GLU A 302 4.82 12.37 4.35
N PHE A 303 5.44 12.68 5.49
CA PHE A 303 6.29 13.86 5.64
C PHE A 303 7.51 13.53 6.50
N GLY A 304 8.60 14.27 6.33
CA GLY A 304 9.86 13.89 6.91
C GLY A 304 10.98 14.90 6.69
N ILE A 305 12.18 14.44 6.97
CA ILE A 305 13.41 15.21 6.79
C ILE A 305 14.39 14.43 5.94
N ARG A 306 15.05 15.14 5.04
CA ARG A 306 16.19 14.64 4.28
C ARG A 306 17.42 15.46 4.63
N PHE A 307 18.56 14.77 4.73
CA PHE A 307 19.83 15.36 5.15
C PHE A 307 20.99 14.53 4.63
N THR A 308 22.16 15.16 4.50
CA THR A 308 23.42 14.48 4.16
C THR A 308 24.38 14.60 5.35
N PRO A 309 24.75 13.49 6.02
CA PRO A 309 25.70 13.54 7.13
C PRO A 309 27.12 13.75 6.62
N CYS A 310 27.87 14.61 7.31
CA CYS A 310 29.27 14.92 7.07
C CYS A 310 30.07 14.72 8.36
N GLY A 311 31.38 14.44 8.26
CA GLY A 311 32.26 14.25 9.43
C GLY A 311 32.65 12.79 9.68
N ASN A 312 32.67 12.39 10.95
CA ASN A 312 33.21 11.12 11.42
C ASN A 312 32.31 9.92 11.04
N SER A 313 32.75 9.09 10.10
CA SER A 313 31.99 7.91 9.65
C SER A 313 31.69 6.90 10.76
N ARG A 314 32.48 6.87 11.84
CA ARG A 314 32.27 5.93 12.96
C ARG A 314 31.02 6.23 13.79
N LYS A 315 30.52 7.47 13.70
CA LYS A 315 29.36 7.98 14.45
C LYS A 315 28.04 7.83 13.69
N THR A 316 28.02 7.31 12.47
CA THR A 316 26.78 7.31 11.67
C THR A 316 25.66 6.44 12.24
N LEU A 317 25.98 5.42 13.04
CA LEU A 317 24.99 4.64 13.78
C LEU A 317 24.42 5.37 15.00
N ASP A 318 25.06 6.46 15.46
CA ASP A 318 24.60 7.27 16.60
C ASP A 318 23.49 8.25 16.22
N VAL A 319 23.22 8.44 14.93
CA VAL A 319 22.23 9.41 14.45
C VAL A 319 20.82 8.99 14.91
N LYS A 320 20.25 9.79 15.81
CA LYS A 320 18.84 9.67 16.24
C LYS A 320 18.06 10.89 15.76
N VAL A 321 16.97 10.65 15.05
CA VAL A 321 16.09 11.71 14.52
C VAL A 321 14.72 11.57 15.17
N PHE A 322 14.26 12.61 15.84
CA PHE A 322 12.92 12.69 16.40
C PHE A 322 12.09 13.63 15.55
N ILE A 323 10.87 13.21 15.23
CA ILE A 323 9.86 14.03 14.57
C ILE A 323 8.63 14.00 15.46
N TYR A 324 8.08 15.15 15.82
CA TYR A 324 6.93 15.20 16.71
C TYR A 324 6.03 16.41 16.52
N PRO A 325 4.72 16.26 16.80
CA PRO A 325 3.77 17.35 16.70
C PRO A 325 3.94 18.30 17.91
N LEU A 326 3.89 19.60 17.66
CA LEU A 326 4.11 20.61 18.71
C LEU A 326 3.03 20.54 19.81
N ASP A 327 1.78 20.26 19.42
CA ASP A 327 0.63 20.19 20.32
C ASP A 327 0.52 18.86 21.10
N ASN A 328 1.25 17.82 20.67
CA ASN A 328 1.30 16.53 21.38
C ASN A 328 2.68 15.87 21.31
N PRO A 329 3.70 16.36 22.03
CA PRO A 329 5.05 15.79 21.97
C PRO A 329 5.11 14.29 22.29
N LYS A 330 4.15 13.75 23.06
CA LYS A 330 4.03 12.30 23.34
C LYS A 330 3.70 11.47 22.09
N GLY A 331 3.19 12.09 21.04
CA GLY A 331 2.95 11.50 19.73
C GLY A 331 4.19 11.42 18.84
N SER A 332 5.40 11.65 19.38
CA SER A 332 6.65 11.61 18.62
C SER A 332 6.96 10.26 17.99
N ALA A 333 7.61 10.27 16.83
CA ALA A 333 8.38 9.13 16.34
C ALA A 333 9.89 9.40 16.49
N CYS A 334 10.64 8.36 16.78
CA CYS A 334 12.10 8.39 16.88
C CYS A 334 12.69 7.36 15.94
N TRP A 335 13.54 7.80 15.02
CA TRP A 335 14.30 6.99 14.11
C TRP A 335 15.74 6.85 14.61
N TYR A 336 16.22 5.62 14.61
CA TYR A 336 17.63 5.27 14.67
C TYR A 336 17.78 3.85 14.14
N VAL A 337 18.86 3.60 13.42
CA VAL A 337 19.00 2.42 12.55
C VAL A 337 18.88 1.09 13.32
N TYR A 338 19.35 1.04 14.55
CA TYR A 338 19.37 -0.17 15.39
C TYR A 338 18.17 -0.29 16.35
N LYS A 339 17.08 0.46 16.13
CA LYS A 339 15.90 0.50 17.01
C LYS A 339 15.27 -0.85 17.28
N GLY A 340 15.23 -1.72 16.28
CA GLY A 340 14.69 -3.09 16.41
C GLY A 340 15.64 -4.09 17.10
N HIS A 341 16.91 -3.73 17.28
CA HIS A 341 17.98 -4.68 17.60
C HIS A 341 18.60 -4.48 18.99
N LYS A 342 18.10 -3.48 19.73
CA LYS A 342 18.57 -3.04 21.06
C LYS A 342 19.98 -2.43 21.08
N THR A 343 20.95 -3.01 20.37
CA THR A 343 22.35 -2.55 20.30
C THR A 343 22.82 -2.40 18.85
N LYS A 344 23.83 -1.56 18.63
CA LYS A 344 24.49 -1.38 17.32
C LYS A 344 25.12 -2.68 16.81
N ARG A 345 25.72 -3.48 17.72
CA ARG A 345 26.32 -4.78 17.40
C ARG A 345 25.29 -5.78 16.88
N ASN A 346 24.18 -5.96 17.61
CA ASN A 346 23.10 -6.85 17.18
C ASN A 346 22.50 -6.44 15.83
N TYR A 347 22.43 -5.13 15.57
CA TYR A 347 22.00 -4.62 14.28
C TYR A 347 22.97 -5.02 13.16
N ILE A 348 24.27 -4.82 13.34
CA ILE A 348 25.29 -5.21 12.34
C ILE A 348 25.22 -6.70 12.06
N ASP A 349 25.17 -7.53 13.10
CA ASP A 349 25.12 -8.99 12.96
C ASP A 349 23.86 -9.43 12.20
N SER A 350 22.69 -8.91 12.56
CA SER A 350 21.42 -9.22 11.89
C SER A 350 21.36 -8.70 10.45
N HIS A 351 21.86 -7.48 10.21
CA HIS A 351 21.95 -6.90 8.87
C HIS A 351 22.82 -7.76 7.96
N ASN A 352 24.03 -8.10 8.42
CA ASN A 352 24.97 -8.94 7.68
C ASN A 352 24.43 -10.35 7.43
N GLU A 353 23.73 -10.95 8.40
CA GLU A 353 23.08 -12.25 8.24
C GLU A 353 22.00 -12.21 7.14
N ASN A 354 21.16 -11.18 7.13
CA ASN A 354 20.12 -11.00 6.11
C ASN A 354 20.72 -10.85 4.71
N TRP A 355 21.78 -10.05 4.55
CA TRP A 355 22.45 -9.88 3.26
C TRP A 355 23.21 -11.13 2.82
N ASN A 356 23.76 -11.93 3.73
CA ASN A 356 24.38 -13.21 3.38
C ASN A 356 23.37 -14.23 2.82
N ARG A 357 22.10 -14.15 3.22
CA ARG A 357 21.02 -15.01 2.69
C ARG A 357 20.51 -14.54 1.32
N SER A 358 20.80 -13.29 0.93
CA SER A 358 20.36 -12.72 -0.35
C SER A 358 21.20 -13.21 -1.54
N HIS A 359 20.60 -13.30 -2.73
CA HIS A 359 21.27 -13.77 -3.96
C HIS A 359 22.06 -12.64 -4.67
N LEU A 360 22.72 -11.79 -3.89
CA LEU A 360 23.50 -10.68 -4.43
C LEU A 360 24.84 -11.15 -5.01
N SER A 361 25.37 -10.40 -5.98
CA SER A 361 26.73 -10.57 -6.48
C SER A 361 27.76 -10.26 -5.37
N GLU A 362 28.95 -10.84 -5.47
CA GLU A 362 30.03 -10.66 -4.49
C GLU A 362 30.44 -9.18 -4.35
N ALA A 363 30.50 -8.45 -5.47
CA ALA A 363 30.77 -7.02 -5.47
C ALA A 363 29.71 -6.22 -4.70
N HIS A 364 28.43 -6.54 -4.87
CA HIS A 364 27.36 -5.84 -4.16
C HIS A 364 27.32 -6.19 -2.67
N ARG A 365 27.64 -7.44 -2.30
CA ARG A 365 27.79 -7.84 -0.89
C ARG A 365 28.87 -7.02 -0.19
N ALA A 366 30.02 -6.81 -0.81
CA ALA A 366 31.10 -6.02 -0.24
C ALA A 366 30.70 -4.55 0.05
N GLU A 367 29.74 -3.98 -0.69
CA GLU A 367 29.27 -2.60 -0.51
C GLU A 367 28.20 -2.43 0.59
N VAL A 368 27.45 -3.49 0.88
CA VAL A 368 26.30 -3.45 1.82
C VAL A 368 26.63 -4.03 3.19
N MET A 369 27.63 -4.92 3.27
CA MET A 369 28.08 -5.50 4.53
C MET A 369 28.73 -4.45 5.43
N LEU A 370 28.47 -4.57 6.73
CA LEU A 370 28.95 -3.64 7.74
C LEU A 370 30.05 -4.31 8.58
N SER A 371 31.21 -3.67 8.68
CA SER A 371 32.26 -4.11 9.62
C SER A 371 32.01 -3.50 11.00
N PRO A 372 31.97 -4.29 12.09
CA PRO A 372 31.93 -3.76 13.45
C PRO A 372 33.03 -2.74 13.76
N ASP A 373 34.21 -2.91 13.16
CA ASP A 373 35.37 -2.04 13.40
C ASP A 373 35.21 -0.65 12.79
N ASP A 374 34.26 -0.46 11.87
CA ASP A 374 33.99 0.83 11.24
C ASP A 374 33.13 1.75 12.11
N PHE A 375 32.63 1.26 13.26
CA PHE A 375 31.67 1.98 14.10
C PHE A 375 32.08 2.03 15.56
N ASP A 376 31.58 3.04 16.27
CA ASP A 376 31.69 3.10 17.73
C ASP A 376 30.52 2.32 18.35
N LEU A 377 30.82 1.10 18.81
CA LEU A 377 29.84 0.20 19.40
C LEU A 377 29.77 0.45 20.91
N ASP A 378 28.55 0.51 21.43
CA ASP A 378 28.33 0.50 22.89
C ASP A 378 28.65 -0.92 23.39
N ASP A 379 29.38 -1.05 24.50
CA ASP A 379 29.72 -2.34 25.13
C ASP A 379 28.50 -3.16 25.56
#